data_AF-A0A9D6J378-F1
#
_entry.id   AF-A0A9D6J378-F1
#
_cell.length_a   1.000
_cell.length_b   1.000
_cell.length_c   1.000
_cell.angle_alpha   90.00
_cell.angle_beta   90.00
_cell.angle_gamma   90.00
#
_symmetry.space_group_name_H-M   'P 1'
#
loop_
_entity.id
_entity.type
_entity.pdbx_description
1 polymer ?
#
loop_
_entity_poly.entity_id
_entity_poly.type
_entity_poly.pdbx_seq_one_letter_code
_entity_poly.pdbx_strand_id
1 'polypeptide(L)'
;MRLTQPSPPSMADSSPTSPKNRSVIGAMAHKSTNITPVAHGVSDQERWRRHGHRGGVLWLTGLPGSGKSTLAFELERRLFATGYRAYVLDGDNLRHGLNADLGFSPA
;
A
#
# COMPACT_ATOMS: atom_id res chain seq x y z
N MET A 1 -21.66 19.82 -32.60
CA MET A 1 -21.86 18.42 -32.15
C MET A 1 -21.52 18.32 -30.68
N ARG A 2 -22.53 18.23 -29.81
CA ARG A 2 -22.35 18.15 -28.35
C ARG A 2 -22.38 16.66 -27.98
N LEU A 3 -21.22 16.08 -27.67
CA LEU A 3 -21.11 14.70 -27.19
C LEU A 3 -21.77 14.62 -25.81
N THR A 4 -22.90 13.92 -25.73
CA THR A 4 -23.55 13.60 -24.46
C THR A 4 -22.75 12.49 -23.80
N GLN A 5 -22.29 12.74 -22.57
CA GLN A 5 -21.65 11.71 -21.74
C GLN A 5 -22.77 10.87 -21.10
N PRO A 6 -22.69 9.52 -21.11
CA PRO A 6 -23.67 8.69 -20.44
C PRO A 6 -23.57 8.87 -18.91
N SER A 7 -24.71 8.98 -18.25
CA SER A 7 -24.83 9.11 -16.80
C SER A 7 -24.29 7.86 -16.07
N PRO A 8 -23.58 8.01 -14.94
CA PRO A 8 -23.11 6.87 -14.15
C PRO A 8 -24.28 6.12 -13.48
N PRO A 9 -24.16 4.80 -13.28
CA PRO A 9 -25.20 4.01 -12.62
C PRO A 9 -25.35 4.38 -11.14
N SER A 10 -26.62 4.43 -10.69
CA SER A 10 -27.03 4.68 -9.31
C SER A 10 -26.42 3.64 -8.35
N MET A 11 -25.58 4.09 -7.43
CA MET A 11 -25.05 3.26 -6.34
C MET A 11 -26.14 3.14 -5.27
N ALA A 12 -26.76 1.95 -5.21
CA ALA A 12 -27.61 1.55 -4.11
C ALA A 12 -26.83 1.59 -2.79
N ASP A 13 -27.51 2.11 -1.77
CA ASP A 13 -27.13 2.12 -0.37
C ASP A 13 -26.71 0.72 0.10
N SER A 14 -25.44 0.58 0.48
CA SER A 14 -24.94 -0.56 1.23
C SER A 14 -24.15 -0.01 2.43
N SER A 15 -24.89 0.19 3.52
CA SER A 15 -24.36 0.46 4.83
C SER A 15 -23.29 -0.60 5.21
N PRO A 16 -22.06 -0.20 5.64
CA PRO A 16 -21.06 -1.18 6.05
C PRO A 16 -21.43 -1.76 7.41
N THR A 17 -21.72 -3.07 7.44
CA THR A 17 -21.84 -3.85 8.68
C THR A 17 -20.47 -3.94 9.36
N SER A 18 -20.40 -3.40 10.57
CA SER A 18 -19.20 -3.40 11.42
C SER A 18 -18.85 -4.84 11.87
N PRO A 19 -17.62 -5.34 11.66
CA PRO A 19 -17.24 -6.66 12.15
C PRO A 19 -17.01 -6.62 13.68
N LYS A 20 -17.70 -7.49 14.40
CA LYS A 20 -17.54 -7.70 15.85
C LYS A 20 -16.15 -8.27 16.14
N ASN A 21 -15.33 -7.50 16.84
CA ASN A 21 -13.95 -7.82 17.17
C ASN A 21 -13.89 -8.85 18.32
N ARG A 22 -13.33 -10.03 18.06
CA ARG A 22 -12.93 -11.01 19.11
C ARG A 22 -11.52 -10.63 19.57
N SER A 23 -11.38 -10.21 20.83
CA SER A 23 -10.07 -9.90 21.41
C SER A 23 -9.24 -11.17 21.57
N VAL A 24 -8.05 -11.21 20.99
CA VAL A 24 -7.04 -12.23 21.29
C VAL A 24 -5.71 -11.53 21.55
N ILE A 25 -5.35 -11.49 22.84
CA ILE A 25 -4.02 -11.48 23.46
C ILE A 25 -3.05 -10.35 23.04
N GLY A 26 -2.70 -9.52 24.02
CA GLY A 26 -1.95 -8.27 23.84
C GLY A 26 -0.45 -8.44 23.64
N ALA A 27 0.04 -7.81 22.58
CA ALA A 27 1.36 -7.17 22.58
C ALA A 27 1.14 -5.70 22.94
N MET A 28 1.83 -5.19 23.97
CA MET A 28 1.80 -3.77 24.30
C MET A 28 2.46 -2.95 23.19
N ALA A 29 1.66 -2.53 22.22
CA ALA A 29 2.06 -1.52 21.26
C ALA A 29 2.34 -0.22 22.03
N HIS A 30 3.59 0.26 21.97
CA HIS A 30 3.94 1.60 22.43
C HIS A 30 3.14 2.61 21.62
N LYS A 31 2.00 3.05 22.17
CA LYS A 31 1.11 3.99 21.51
C LYS A 31 1.65 5.39 21.80
N SER A 32 2.21 6.03 20.77
CA SER A 32 2.73 7.38 20.90
C SER A 32 1.61 8.31 21.39
N THR A 33 1.84 8.95 22.54
CA THR A 33 0.82 9.68 23.32
C THR A 33 0.40 11.01 22.71
N ASN A 34 1.08 11.46 21.64
CA ASN A 34 0.85 12.76 21.03
C ASN A 34 0.76 12.66 19.49
N ILE A 35 -0.23 11.92 19.00
CA ILE A 35 -0.53 11.85 17.56
C ILE A 35 -1.96 12.31 17.35
N THR A 36 -2.12 13.46 16.71
CA THR A 36 -3.39 13.91 16.16
C THR A 36 -3.54 13.36 14.74
N PRO A 37 -4.62 12.63 14.41
CA PRO A 37 -4.86 12.22 13.03
C PRO A 37 -5.07 13.47 12.17
N VAL A 38 -4.18 13.70 11.21
CA VAL A 38 -4.30 14.79 10.25
C VAL A 38 -5.01 14.26 9.02
N ALA A 39 -6.15 14.87 8.67
CA ALA A 39 -6.84 14.55 7.43
C ALA A 39 -5.99 15.04 6.24
N HIS A 40 -5.75 14.15 5.28
CA HIS A 40 -5.11 14.53 4.03
C HIS A 40 -6.10 15.27 3.13
N GLY A 41 -5.65 16.32 2.42
CA GLY A 41 -6.48 17.07 1.48
C GLY A 41 -6.86 16.32 0.19
N VAL A 42 -6.47 15.05 0.05
CA VAL A 42 -6.79 14.19 -1.09
C VAL A 42 -7.16 12.81 -0.56
N SER A 43 -8.38 12.38 -0.84
CA SER A 43 -8.91 11.07 -0.45
C SER A 43 -8.33 9.92 -1.29
N ASP A 44 -8.44 8.70 -0.78
CA ASP A 44 -8.03 7.50 -1.52
C ASP A 44 -8.82 7.33 -2.84
N GLN A 45 -10.11 7.66 -2.84
CA GLN A 45 -10.93 7.59 -4.05
C GLN A 45 -10.45 8.54 -5.14
N GLU A 46 -10.07 9.77 -4.78
CA GLU A 46 -9.49 10.73 -5.73
C GLU A 46 -8.17 10.23 -6.30
N ARG A 47 -7.31 9.61 -5.46
CA ARG A 47 -6.06 8.98 -5.92
C ARG A 47 -6.33 7.82 -6.88
N TRP A 48 -7.25 6.93 -6.55
CA TRP A 48 -7.59 5.79 -7.40
C TRP A 48 -8.18 6.23 -8.74
N ARG A 49 -9.08 7.22 -8.73
CA ARG A 49 -9.63 7.82 -9.96
C ARG A 49 -8.53 8.45 -10.82
N ARG A 50 -7.57 9.16 -10.20
CA ARG A 50 -6.43 9.76 -10.92
C ARG A 50 -5.49 8.71 -11.51
N HIS A 51 -5.30 7.58 -10.84
CA HIS A 51 -4.37 6.53 -11.27
C HIS A 51 -5.02 5.45 -12.13
N GLY A 52 -6.35 5.34 -12.16
CA GLY A 52 -7.07 4.29 -12.89
C GLY A 52 -7.02 2.93 -12.20
N HIS A 53 -6.46 2.83 -11.00
CA HIS A 53 -6.36 1.59 -10.24
C HIS A 53 -6.31 1.86 -8.73
N ARG A 54 -6.62 0.83 -7.92
CA ARG A 54 -6.41 0.87 -6.47
C ARG A 54 -4.92 0.72 -6.14
N GLY A 55 -4.52 1.27 -5.00
CA GLY A 55 -3.20 1.01 -4.41
C GLY A 55 -3.18 -0.28 -3.61
N GLY A 56 -1.98 -0.82 -3.37
CA GLY A 56 -1.77 -2.00 -2.55
C GLY A 56 -0.29 -2.21 -2.23
N VAL A 57 -0.01 -3.10 -1.28
CA VAL A 57 1.36 -3.51 -0.91
C VAL A 57 1.47 -5.01 -1.11
N LEU A 58 2.43 -5.43 -1.93
CA LEU A 58 2.83 -6.82 -2.02
C LEU A 58 4.09 -7.02 -1.17
N TRP A 59 3.95 -7.75 -0.08
CA TRP A 59 5.04 -7.98 0.87
C TRP A 59 5.70 -9.33 0.62
N LEU A 60 6.88 -9.33 -0.01
CA LEU A 60 7.66 -10.54 -0.30
C LEU A 60 8.58 -10.87 0.86
N THR A 61 8.47 -12.07 1.42
CA THR A 61 9.35 -12.58 2.50
C THR A 61 9.94 -13.92 2.13
N GLY A 62 11.06 -14.26 2.78
CA GLY A 62 11.79 -15.49 2.50
C GLY A 62 13.28 -15.34 2.74
N LEU A 63 13.97 -16.49 2.77
CA LEU A 63 15.41 -16.58 3.02
C LEU A 63 16.24 -15.74 2.03
N PRO A 64 17.44 -15.27 2.41
CA PRO A 64 18.39 -14.70 1.46
C PRO A 64 18.60 -15.65 0.27
N GLY A 65 18.65 -15.11 -0.94
CA GLY A 65 18.78 -15.93 -2.17
C GLY A 65 17.49 -16.61 -2.66
N SER A 66 16.36 -16.53 -1.96
CA SER A 66 15.09 -17.15 -2.39
C SER A 66 14.42 -16.50 -3.61
N GLY A 67 15.07 -15.53 -4.27
CA GLY A 67 14.55 -14.87 -5.47
C GLY A 67 13.55 -13.73 -5.25
N LYS A 68 13.42 -13.19 -4.04
CA LYS A 68 12.47 -12.09 -3.72
C LYS A 68 12.66 -10.87 -4.62
N SER A 69 13.88 -10.33 -4.69
CA SER A 69 14.18 -9.14 -5.50
C SER A 69 14.01 -9.44 -6.99
N THR A 70 14.43 -10.63 -7.45
CA THR A 70 14.20 -11.08 -8.83
C THR A 70 12.72 -11.05 -9.21
N LEU A 71 11.86 -11.60 -8.36
CA LEU A 71 10.41 -11.58 -8.58
C LEU A 71 9.84 -10.16 -8.51
N ALA A 72 10.28 -9.35 -7.54
CA ALA A 72 9.82 -7.98 -7.36
C ALA A 72 10.08 -7.11 -8.59
N PHE A 73 11.31 -7.13 -9.13
CA PHE A 73 11.69 -6.32 -10.28
C PHE A 73 10.99 -6.76 -11.56
N GLU A 74 10.84 -8.07 -11.81
CA GLU A 74 10.09 -8.53 -12.99
C GLU A 74 8.59 -8.24 -12.87
N LEU A 75 8.02 -8.32 -11.66
CA LEU A 75 6.63 -7.92 -11.42
C LEU A 75 6.44 -6.42 -11.67
N GLU A 76 7.34 -5.57 -11.15
CA GLU A 76 7.33 -4.12 -11.40
C GLU A 76 7.38 -3.81 -12.89
N ARG A 77 8.29 -4.46 -13.63
CA ARG A 77 8.43 -4.28 -15.08
C ARG A 77 7.14 -4.63 -15.82
N ARG A 78 6.47 -5.72 -15.44
CA ARG A 78 5.19 -6.15 -16.04
C ARG A 78 4.04 -5.21 -15.70
N LEU A 79 3.96 -4.74 -14.46
CA LEU A 79 2.95 -3.77 -14.03
C LEU A 79 3.13 -2.44 -14.75
N PHE A 80 4.36 -1.94 -14.84
CA PHE A 80 4.69 -0.73 -15.57
C PHE A 80 4.30 -0.85 -17.05
N ALA A 81 4.65 -1.97 -17.70
CA ALA A 81 4.29 -2.21 -19.11
C ALA A 81 2.78 -2.29 -19.37
N THR A 82 1.98 -2.58 -18.34
CA THR A 82 0.51 -2.63 -18.42
C THR A 82 -0.17 -1.36 -17.92
N GLY A 83 0.60 -0.30 -17.64
CA GLY A 83 0.08 1.03 -17.27
C GLY A 83 -0.14 1.24 -15.77
N TYR A 84 0.26 0.30 -14.91
CA TYR A 84 0.19 0.45 -13.46
C TYR A 84 1.38 1.26 -12.93
N ARG A 85 1.11 2.06 -11.89
CA ARG A 85 2.16 2.71 -11.11
C ARG A 85 2.60 1.76 -10.00
N ALA A 86 3.77 1.15 -10.19
CA ALA A 86 4.40 0.24 -9.25
C ALA A 86 5.81 0.74 -8.90
N TYR A 87 6.27 0.40 -7.69
CA TYR A 87 7.62 0.70 -7.24
C TYR A 87 8.11 -0.40 -6.29
N VAL A 88 9.35 -0.85 -6.45
CA VAL A 88 9.99 -1.81 -5.55
C VAL A 88 10.73 -1.11 -4.41
N LEU A 89 10.37 -1.45 -3.17
CA LEU A 89 11.13 -1.09 -1.97
C LEU A 89 11.96 -2.29 -1.55
N ASP A 90 13.21 -2.35 -2.00
CA ASP A 90 14.15 -3.41 -1.63
C ASP A 90 14.97 -3.01 -0.39
N GLY A 91 15.22 -3.97 0.50
CA GLY A 91 15.98 -3.77 1.72
C GLY A 91 17.39 -3.25 1.45
N ASP A 92 18.02 -3.70 0.36
CA ASP A 92 19.34 -3.23 -0.04
C ASP A 92 19.32 -1.74 -0.45
N ASN A 93 18.30 -1.31 -1.20
CA ASN A 93 18.13 0.09 -1.59
C ASN A 93 17.80 1.00 -0.40
N LEU A 94 16.97 0.53 0.53
CA LEU A 94 16.62 1.29 1.73
C LEU A 94 17.81 1.45 2.69
N ARG A 95 18.68 0.44 2.80
CA ARG A 95 19.86 0.45 3.68
C ARG A 95 20.95 1.44 3.24
N HIS A 96 20.98 1.84 1.97
CA HIS A 96 21.88 2.89 1.51
C HIS A 96 21.39 4.32 1.80
N GLY A 97 20.14 4.48 2.26
CA GLY A 97 19.54 5.79 2.48
C GLY A 97 18.71 5.84 3.76
N LEU A 98 17.40 5.61 3.62
CA LEU A 98 16.42 5.79 4.70
C LEU A 98 16.76 4.98 5.97
N ASN A 99 17.34 3.80 5.81
CA ASN A 99 17.65 2.87 6.89
C ASN A 99 19.16 2.71 7.12
N ALA A 100 19.97 3.70 6.73
CA ALA A 100 21.43 3.62 6.83
C ALA A 100 21.95 3.58 8.28
N ASP A 101 21.18 4.11 9.22
CA ASP A 101 21.47 4.12 10.67
C ASP A 101 20.97 2.86 11.40
N LEU A 102 20.27 1.95 10.71
CA LEU A 102 19.75 0.70 11.29
C LEU A 102 20.69 -0.48 11.03
N GLY A 103 21.53 -0.79 12.02
CA GLY A 103 22.38 -1.98 12.04
C GLY A 103 21.62 -3.28 12.38
N PHE A 104 22.33 -4.41 12.33
CA PHE A 104 21.81 -5.68 12.82
C PHE A 104 22.21 -5.83 14.29
N SER A 105 21.23 -5.87 15.20
CA SER A 105 21.50 -6.22 16.60
C SER A 105 21.88 -7.71 16.70
N PRO A 106 22.84 -8.08 17.55
CA PRO A 106 23.07 -9.48 17.89
C PRO A 106 21.78 -10.12 18.41
N ALA A 107 21.60 -11.41 18.10
CA ALA A 107 20.49 -12.22 18.60
C ALA A 107 20.69 -12.65 20.05
#